data_AF-A0A971BZA8-F1
#
_entry.id   AF-A0A971BZA8-F1
#
_cell.length_a   1.000
_cell.length_b   1.000
_cell.length_c   1.000
_cell.angle_alpha   90.00
_cell.angle_beta   90.00
_cell.angle_gamma   90.00
#
_symmetry.space_group_name_H-M   'P 1'
#
loop_
_entity.id
_entity.type
_entity.pdbx_description
1 polymer ?
#
loop_
_entity_poly.entity_id
_entity_poly.type
_entity_poly.pdbx_seq_one_letter_code
_entity_poly.pdbx_strand_id
1 'polypeptide(L)'
;MGMSVPAMPEDVILETIEAYANAAAFAKFCGFGLVTIHAGHGWLLNQFLDPKVNDRKDKWGGSLENRCRLLLSIIESIRRLCGAKYPIDVRISGSACYEGGYGIEEGIEIAKQLDGKVDLIHVSAGSHEVPEVFTVTHPSMFLPDGANVHLAAEIKKHVKTPVGTVGALNDPEMMEEIIASGKADVVLTARAMMADPELPKKARAGKTDEIRPCIRCFECFAGITTKRQYRCAVNPEIGFEQDVRHALPAARPKTVLVAGGGVAGMQAALTAAERGHKVILCEQAGRLGGVLRCEEKVPFKRLLSDYLDYQARMIARAPIDVRLNTVVTPEVAEAIDADVILAALGARPCVPPIPGIDGPNVLGAEEAYLHPERVGAAAPGAGASGASSAAAGAGANAGRGPGAAGAKADAAGAVTGAGFKVIVLGGGLVGIELAIFLSGLGHQVTILEMMDALSDGGNPVHGLALINEIKRYAIQVSTSTRAREITAEGVIGEYVGDACTLPASPTVQQAVLQSNSFGRVVRSDAEVGSRKL
;
A
#
# COMPACT_ATOMS: atom_id res chain seq x y z
N MET A 1 -21.37 -13.69 5.36
CA MET A 1 -21.89 -15.08 5.48
C MET A 1 -20.90 -15.82 6.38
N GLY A 2 -21.22 -16.38 7.53
CA GLY A 2 -22.45 -17.05 7.96
C GLY A 2 -22.37 -18.59 7.81
N MET A 3 -21.30 -19.11 7.21
CA MET A 3 -21.09 -20.56 7.08
C MET A 3 -20.59 -21.13 8.41
N SER A 4 -21.30 -22.13 8.94
CA SER A 4 -20.83 -22.92 10.08
C SER A 4 -19.67 -23.82 9.62
N VAL A 5 -18.50 -23.66 10.24
CA VAL A 5 -17.35 -24.54 10.03
C VAL A 5 -17.37 -25.58 11.15
N PRO A 6 -17.61 -26.87 10.84
CA PRO A 6 -17.66 -27.90 11.87
C PRO A 6 -16.28 -28.12 12.49
N ALA A 7 -16.25 -28.50 13.77
CA ALA A 7 -15.03 -28.92 14.43
C ALA A 7 -14.41 -30.12 13.70
N MET A 8 -13.13 -30.02 13.35
CA MET A 8 -12.40 -31.05 12.61
C MET A 8 -12.33 -32.36 13.41
N PRO A 9 -12.93 -33.47 12.94
CA PRO A 9 -12.85 -34.76 13.62
C PRO A 9 -11.43 -35.35 13.58
N GLU A 10 -11.12 -36.31 14.46
CA GLU A 10 -9.76 -36.85 14.59
C GLU A 10 -9.27 -37.57 13.32
N ASP A 11 -10.12 -38.33 12.66
CA ASP A 11 -9.82 -38.99 11.39
C ASP A 11 -9.44 -37.96 10.31
N VAL A 12 -10.16 -36.83 10.23
CA VAL A 12 -9.83 -35.73 9.30
C VAL A 12 -8.50 -35.06 9.67
N ILE A 13 -8.18 -34.93 10.96
CA ILE A 13 -6.87 -34.43 11.43
C ILE A 13 -5.74 -35.35 10.95
N LEU A 14 -5.92 -36.67 11.09
CA LEU A 14 -4.95 -37.67 10.65
C LEU A 14 -4.79 -37.68 9.12
N GLU A 15 -5.89 -37.63 8.37
CA GLU A 15 -5.88 -37.48 6.91
C GLU A 15 -5.12 -36.21 6.49
N THR A 16 -5.33 -35.10 7.21
CA THR A 16 -4.64 -33.84 6.93
C THR A 16 -3.13 -33.96 7.16
N ILE A 17 -2.69 -34.65 8.21
CA ILE A 17 -1.27 -34.91 8.45
C ILE A 17 -0.64 -35.67 7.27
N GLU A 18 -1.34 -36.68 6.75
CA GLU A 18 -0.90 -37.43 5.57
C GLU A 18 -0.89 -36.56 4.32
N ALA A 19 -1.91 -35.73 4.12
CA ALA A 19 -2.03 -34.83 2.97
C ALA A 19 -0.86 -33.83 2.91
N TYR A 20 -0.47 -33.21 4.04
CA TYR A 20 0.71 -32.34 4.09
C TYR A 20 1.99 -33.09 3.73
N ALA A 21 2.17 -34.31 4.25
CA ALA A 21 3.35 -35.11 4.00
C ALA A 21 3.45 -35.57 2.54
N ASN A 22 2.33 -35.98 1.94
CA ASN A 22 2.23 -36.35 0.54
C ASN A 22 2.50 -35.14 -0.37
N ALA A 23 1.97 -33.96 -0.04
CA ALA A 23 2.25 -32.72 -0.77
C ALA A 23 3.73 -32.34 -0.72
N ALA A 24 4.39 -32.48 0.45
CA ALA A 24 5.82 -32.23 0.57
C ALA A 24 6.67 -33.26 -0.22
N ALA A 25 6.29 -34.53 -0.19
CA ALA A 25 6.95 -35.58 -0.97
C ALA A 25 6.81 -35.32 -2.47
N PHE A 26 5.64 -34.86 -2.91
CA PHE A 26 5.40 -34.44 -4.29
C PHE A 26 6.21 -33.20 -4.68
N ALA A 27 6.28 -32.19 -3.81
CA ALA A 27 7.14 -31.01 -4.04
C ALA A 27 8.61 -31.41 -4.18
N LYS A 28 9.12 -32.28 -3.31
CA LYS A 28 10.46 -32.85 -3.43
C LYS A 28 10.66 -33.59 -4.75
N PHE A 29 9.71 -34.43 -5.14
CA PHE A 29 9.75 -35.15 -6.43
C PHE A 29 9.84 -34.19 -7.62
N CYS A 30 9.12 -33.06 -7.56
CA CYS A 30 9.19 -31.99 -8.56
C CYS A 30 10.50 -31.17 -8.52
N GLY A 31 11.43 -31.47 -7.61
CA GLY A 31 12.73 -30.82 -7.50
C GLY A 31 12.79 -29.59 -6.59
N PHE A 32 11.73 -29.28 -5.84
CA PHE A 32 11.78 -28.20 -4.85
C PHE A 32 12.74 -28.56 -3.70
N GLY A 33 13.72 -27.69 -3.45
CA GLY A 33 14.78 -27.91 -2.45
C GLY A 33 14.36 -27.64 -1.00
N LEU A 34 13.18 -27.07 -0.77
CA LEU A 34 12.65 -26.70 0.54
C LEU A 34 11.12 -26.67 0.48
N VAL A 35 10.46 -26.99 1.59
CA VAL A 35 9.02 -26.75 1.79
C VAL A 35 8.80 -25.80 2.97
N THR A 36 7.84 -24.88 2.82
CA THR A 36 7.38 -24.02 3.92
C THR A 36 6.03 -24.53 4.41
N ILE A 37 5.95 -24.85 5.71
CA ILE A 37 4.70 -25.14 6.41
C ILE A 37 4.15 -23.81 6.95
N HIS A 38 2.94 -23.46 6.53
CA HIS A 38 2.30 -22.20 6.93
C HIS A 38 1.46 -22.39 8.20
N ALA A 39 1.99 -21.95 9.34
CA ALA A 39 1.37 -22.04 10.66
C ALA A 39 1.11 -20.68 11.33
N GLY A 40 0.97 -19.62 10.52
CA GLY A 40 0.63 -18.28 10.97
C GLY A 40 -0.69 -17.77 10.40
N HIS A 41 -1.03 -16.54 10.80
CA HIS A 41 -2.01 -15.67 10.17
C HIS A 41 -3.48 -16.14 10.15
N GLY A 42 -3.92 -16.94 11.10
CA GLY A 42 -5.32 -17.40 11.20
C GLY A 42 -5.69 -18.57 10.26
N TRP A 43 -4.73 -19.13 9.53
CA TRP A 43 -4.94 -20.31 8.69
C TRP A 43 -5.03 -21.58 9.55
N LEU A 44 -5.40 -22.72 8.95
CA LEU A 44 -5.69 -23.98 9.65
C LEU A 44 -4.74 -24.30 10.82
N LEU A 45 -3.44 -24.33 10.58
CA LEU A 45 -2.48 -24.69 11.64
C LEU A 45 -2.41 -23.62 12.73
N ASN A 46 -2.54 -22.34 12.38
CA ASN A 46 -2.60 -21.26 13.36
C ASN A 46 -3.88 -21.31 14.20
N GLN A 47 -5.01 -21.76 13.62
CA GLN A 47 -6.25 -21.98 14.38
C GLN A 47 -6.07 -23.03 15.48
N PHE A 48 -5.25 -24.07 15.26
CA PHE A 48 -4.91 -25.02 16.31
C PHE A 48 -3.97 -24.44 17.36
N LEU A 49 -3.04 -23.55 16.97
CA LEU A 49 -2.10 -22.90 17.87
C LEU A 49 -2.77 -21.84 18.76
N ASP A 50 -3.73 -21.10 18.21
CA ASP A 50 -4.36 -19.96 18.86
C ASP A 50 -5.39 -20.40 19.92
N PRO A 51 -5.16 -20.10 21.22
CA PRO A 51 -6.07 -20.50 22.28
C PRO A 51 -7.44 -19.81 22.20
N LYS A 52 -7.58 -18.71 21.44
CA LYS A 52 -8.87 -18.05 21.22
C LYS A 52 -9.80 -18.85 20.33
N VAL A 53 -9.24 -19.59 19.38
CA VAL A 53 -9.97 -20.33 18.33
C VAL A 53 -10.02 -21.83 18.62
N ASN A 54 -8.96 -22.40 19.20
CA ASN A 54 -8.92 -23.81 19.59
C ASN A 54 -9.47 -24.03 21.01
N ASP A 55 -10.77 -24.27 21.11
CA ASP A 55 -11.45 -24.57 22.37
C ASP A 55 -11.56 -26.07 22.69
N ARG A 56 -10.93 -26.94 21.88
CA ARG A 56 -11.01 -28.40 22.00
C ARG A 56 -10.57 -28.89 23.38
N LYS A 57 -11.19 -29.99 23.82
CA LYS A 57 -10.89 -30.66 25.10
C LYS A 57 -10.19 -32.01 24.94
N ASP A 58 -9.87 -32.38 23.71
CA ASP A 58 -9.14 -33.61 23.38
C ASP A 58 -7.61 -33.35 23.28
N LYS A 59 -6.87 -34.34 22.78
CA LYS A 59 -5.39 -34.26 22.66
C LYS A 59 -4.89 -33.21 21.65
N TRP A 60 -5.78 -32.55 20.91
CA TRP A 60 -5.44 -31.53 19.92
C TRP A 60 -5.71 -30.10 20.39
N GLY A 61 -6.20 -29.90 21.63
CA GLY A 61 -6.39 -28.59 22.24
C GLY A 61 -6.16 -28.59 23.74
N GLY A 62 -6.48 -27.48 24.40
CA GLY A 62 -6.19 -27.28 25.82
C GLY A 62 -4.76 -26.78 26.02
N SER A 63 -3.81 -27.65 26.38
CA SER A 63 -2.42 -27.25 26.67
C SER A 63 -1.66 -26.80 25.41
N LEU A 64 -0.56 -26.04 25.59
CA LEU A 64 0.28 -25.60 24.48
C LEU A 64 0.86 -26.78 23.69
N GLU A 65 1.25 -27.86 24.37
CA GLU A 65 1.75 -29.09 23.75
C GLU A 65 0.69 -29.74 22.87
N ASN A 66 -0.56 -29.79 23.33
CA ASN A 66 -1.67 -30.34 22.55
C ASN A 66 -2.00 -29.47 21.34
N ARG A 67 -2.00 -28.15 21.50
CA ARG A 67 -2.20 -27.19 20.40
C ARG A 67 -1.11 -27.29 19.33
N CYS A 68 0.15 -27.50 19.73
CA CYS A 68 1.27 -27.71 18.80
C CYS A 68 1.28 -29.10 18.15
N ARG A 69 0.51 -30.06 18.67
CA ARG A 69 0.58 -31.48 18.27
C ARG A 69 0.31 -31.70 16.78
N LEU A 70 -0.64 -30.99 16.19
CA LEU A 70 -0.93 -31.11 14.77
C LEU A 70 0.28 -30.71 13.90
N LEU A 71 0.86 -29.54 14.17
CA LEU A 71 2.02 -29.03 13.47
C LEU A 71 3.23 -29.97 13.61
N LEU A 72 3.50 -30.47 14.81
CA LEU A 72 4.60 -31.40 15.06
C LEU A 72 4.41 -32.75 14.35
N SER A 73 3.19 -33.30 14.34
CA SER A 73 2.87 -34.53 13.60
C SER A 73 3.05 -34.37 12.09
N ILE A 74 2.71 -33.19 11.54
CA ILE A 74 2.97 -32.87 10.12
C ILE A 74 4.48 -32.87 9.84
N ILE A 75 5.27 -32.19 10.68
CA ILE A 75 6.74 -32.14 10.53
C ILE A 75 7.33 -33.55 10.56
N GLU A 76 6.93 -34.38 11.53
CA GLU A 76 7.39 -35.76 11.64
C GLU A 76 7.03 -36.60 10.40
N SER A 77 5.79 -36.48 9.92
CA SER A 77 5.31 -37.18 8.73
C SER A 77 6.08 -36.77 7.46
N ILE A 78 6.38 -35.47 7.30
CA ILE A 78 7.23 -34.97 6.21
C ILE A 78 8.65 -35.54 6.32
N ARG A 79 9.28 -35.52 7.50
CA ARG A 79 10.63 -36.09 7.69
C ARG A 79 10.66 -37.59 7.37
N ARG A 80 9.60 -38.32 7.71
CA ARG A 80 9.47 -39.75 7.38
C ARG A 80 9.42 -40.00 5.86
N LEU A 81 8.62 -39.24 5.12
CA LEU A 81 8.47 -39.44 3.67
C LEU A 81 9.58 -38.80 2.83
N CYS A 82 10.05 -37.62 3.21
CA CYS A 82 11.03 -36.84 2.46
C CYS A 82 12.47 -37.10 2.91
N GLY A 83 12.68 -37.79 4.03
CA GLY A 83 13.98 -38.05 4.64
C GLY A 83 14.41 -36.96 5.63
N ALA A 84 15.21 -37.36 6.61
CA ALA A 84 15.58 -36.55 7.77
C ALA A 84 16.28 -35.21 7.45
N LYS A 85 16.88 -35.08 6.25
CA LYS A 85 17.63 -33.88 5.82
C LYS A 85 16.89 -33.01 4.80
N TYR A 86 15.64 -33.32 4.45
CA TYR A 86 14.89 -32.49 3.50
C TYR A 86 14.48 -31.17 4.16
N PRO A 87 14.92 -29.98 3.68
CA PRO A 87 14.73 -28.72 4.40
C PRO A 87 13.26 -28.33 4.64
N ILE A 88 12.93 -27.99 5.88
CA ILE A 88 11.61 -27.53 6.30
C ILE A 88 11.73 -26.13 6.91
N ASP A 89 11.05 -25.17 6.31
CA ASP A 89 10.72 -23.87 6.90
C ASP A 89 9.35 -23.95 7.58
N VAL A 90 9.20 -23.41 8.78
CA VAL A 90 7.89 -23.25 9.43
C VAL A 90 7.63 -21.77 9.69
N ARG A 91 6.59 -21.25 9.04
CA ARG A 91 6.16 -19.87 9.19
C ARG A 91 5.10 -19.74 10.27
N ILE A 92 5.40 -19.03 11.35
CA ILE A 92 4.47 -18.76 12.46
C ILE A 92 4.19 -17.25 12.58
N SER A 93 3.06 -16.89 13.19
CA SER A 93 2.92 -15.55 13.76
C SER A 93 3.64 -15.56 15.12
N GLY A 94 4.61 -14.67 15.34
CA GLY A 94 5.28 -14.54 16.64
C GLY A 94 4.34 -14.01 17.73
N SER A 95 3.32 -13.26 17.33
CA SER A 95 2.17 -12.85 18.14
C SER A 95 0.95 -12.76 17.25
N ALA A 96 -0.23 -13.04 17.80
CA ALA A 96 -1.51 -12.87 17.13
C ALA A 96 -1.87 -11.38 16.96
N CYS A 97 -1.33 -10.50 17.80
CA CYS A 97 -1.49 -9.04 17.78
C CYS A 97 -2.91 -8.50 18.03
N TYR A 98 -3.87 -9.33 18.46
CA TYR A 98 -5.24 -8.92 18.78
C TYR A 98 -5.67 -9.44 20.16
N GLU A 99 -6.71 -8.84 20.72
CA GLU A 99 -7.19 -9.18 22.06
C GLU A 99 -7.66 -10.64 22.16
N GLY A 100 -7.12 -11.37 23.14
CA GLY A 100 -7.43 -12.76 23.39
C GLY A 100 -6.65 -13.76 22.52
N GLY A 101 -6.02 -13.32 21.44
CA GLY A 101 -5.03 -14.11 20.72
C GLY A 101 -3.71 -14.23 21.52
N TYR A 102 -2.85 -15.18 21.14
CA TYR A 102 -1.61 -15.41 21.88
C TYR A 102 -0.57 -14.29 21.70
N GLY A 103 0.16 -14.00 22.77
CA GLY A 103 1.24 -13.01 22.83
C GLY A 103 2.60 -13.56 22.43
N ILE A 104 3.64 -12.71 22.51
CA ILE A 104 5.02 -13.09 22.17
C ILE A 104 5.57 -14.17 23.11
N GLU A 105 5.17 -14.16 24.37
CA GLU A 105 5.57 -15.14 25.39
C GLU A 105 5.17 -16.56 24.97
N GLU A 106 3.94 -16.71 24.48
CA GLU A 106 3.46 -17.99 23.98
C GLU A 106 4.04 -18.33 22.61
N GLY A 107 4.28 -17.32 21.75
CA GLY A 107 5.00 -17.48 20.49
C GLY A 107 6.41 -18.05 20.68
N ILE A 108 7.12 -17.66 21.75
CA ILE A 108 8.40 -18.23 22.15
C ILE A 108 8.25 -19.71 22.51
N GLU A 109 7.24 -20.07 23.31
CA GLU A 109 7.01 -21.47 23.68
C GLU A 109 6.63 -22.34 22.48
N ILE A 110 5.86 -21.82 21.52
CA ILE A 110 5.61 -22.48 20.23
C ILE A 110 6.94 -22.67 19.46
N ALA A 111 7.78 -21.64 19.39
CA ALA A 111 9.08 -21.73 18.71
C ALA A 111 10.01 -22.78 19.35
N LYS A 112 10.02 -22.89 20.70
CA LYS A 112 10.77 -23.94 21.42
C LYS A 112 10.28 -25.35 21.07
N GLN A 113 8.98 -25.53 20.80
CA GLN A 113 8.46 -26.82 20.32
C GLN A 113 9.01 -27.17 18.93
N LEU A 114 9.32 -26.18 18.09
CA LEU A 114 9.89 -26.36 16.76
C LEU A 114 11.41 -26.51 16.76
N ASP A 115 12.09 -26.00 17.80
CA ASP A 115 13.55 -25.95 17.86
C ASP A 115 14.19 -27.33 17.68
N GLY A 116 15.15 -27.41 16.74
CA GLY A 116 15.87 -28.63 16.37
C GLY A 116 15.08 -29.62 15.50
N LYS A 117 13.82 -29.33 15.16
CA LYS A 117 12.96 -30.20 14.33
C LYS A 117 12.80 -29.68 12.90
N VAL A 118 13.07 -28.41 12.69
CA VAL A 118 12.93 -27.69 11.41
C VAL A 118 14.23 -26.96 11.08
N ASP A 119 14.37 -26.52 9.84
CA ASP A 119 15.60 -25.91 9.34
C ASP A 119 15.55 -24.38 9.37
N LEU A 120 14.35 -23.80 9.45
CA LEU A 120 14.10 -22.36 9.63
C LEU A 120 12.80 -22.14 10.40
N ILE A 121 12.84 -21.24 11.39
CA ILE A 121 11.62 -20.68 12.01
C ILE A 121 11.40 -19.30 11.41
N HIS A 122 10.41 -19.18 10.52
CA HIS A 122 10.06 -17.94 9.85
C HIS A 122 9.01 -17.18 10.66
N VAL A 123 9.43 -16.09 11.31
CA VAL A 123 8.57 -15.30 12.19
C VAL A 123 7.91 -14.14 11.45
N SER A 124 6.58 -14.13 11.50
CA SER A 124 5.69 -13.08 11.02
C SER A 124 4.82 -12.56 12.18
N ALA A 125 3.69 -11.93 11.91
CA ALA A 125 2.78 -11.40 12.92
C ALA A 125 1.32 -11.44 12.45
N GLY A 126 0.38 -11.37 13.39
CA GLY A 126 -1.02 -11.07 13.10
C GLY A 126 -1.85 -12.25 12.61
N SER A 127 -3.07 -11.92 12.17
CA SER A 127 -4.09 -12.82 11.61
C SER A 127 -4.75 -12.21 10.38
N HIS A 128 -5.20 -13.04 9.42
CA HIS A 128 -6.06 -12.62 8.32
C HIS A 128 -7.54 -12.53 8.72
N GLU A 129 -7.94 -13.32 9.71
CA GLU A 129 -9.35 -13.45 10.14
C GLU A 129 -9.79 -12.31 11.07
N VAL A 130 -8.84 -11.48 11.53
CA VAL A 130 -9.08 -10.33 12.39
C VAL A 130 -8.71 -9.06 11.62
N PRO A 131 -9.70 -8.28 11.11
CA PRO A 131 -9.46 -7.13 10.24
C PRO A 131 -8.49 -6.09 10.80
N GLU A 132 -8.51 -5.88 12.11
CA GLU A 132 -7.71 -4.87 12.82
C GLU A 132 -6.20 -5.14 12.74
N VAL A 133 -5.80 -6.42 12.65
CA VAL A 133 -4.38 -6.82 12.57
C VAL A 133 -3.95 -7.27 11.17
N PHE A 134 -4.85 -7.21 10.18
CA PHE A 134 -4.52 -7.53 8.80
C PHE A 134 -3.31 -6.70 8.30
N THR A 135 -3.26 -5.43 8.68
CA THR A 135 -2.16 -4.51 8.34
C THR A 135 -0.90 -4.72 9.16
N VAL A 136 -0.95 -5.47 10.27
CA VAL A 136 0.25 -5.91 11.00
C VAL A 136 0.87 -7.11 10.28
N THR A 137 0.03 -8.04 9.82
CA THR A 137 0.44 -9.16 8.95
C THR A 137 1.05 -8.66 7.64
N HIS A 138 0.44 -7.63 7.04
CA HIS A 138 0.91 -6.99 5.82
C HIS A 138 1.15 -5.50 6.09
N PRO A 139 2.35 -5.10 6.58
CA PRO A 139 2.60 -3.71 6.96
C PRO A 139 2.21 -2.72 5.88
N SER A 140 1.21 -1.87 6.16
CA SER A 140 0.75 -0.81 5.26
C SER A 140 1.77 0.34 5.24
N MET A 141 1.48 1.39 4.45
CA MET A 141 2.26 2.63 4.45
C MET A 141 2.17 3.43 5.76
N PHE A 142 1.24 3.09 6.65
CA PHE A 142 1.07 3.72 7.97
C PHE A 142 1.93 3.11 9.08
N LEU A 143 2.52 1.93 8.84
CA LEU A 143 3.42 1.26 9.80
C LEU A 143 4.89 1.55 9.48
N PRO A 144 5.79 1.52 10.48
CA PRO A 144 7.22 1.68 10.22
C PRO A 144 7.79 0.54 9.38
N ASP A 145 8.92 0.80 8.74
CA ASP A 145 9.71 -0.26 8.09
C ASP A 145 10.27 -1.19 9.19
N GLY A 146 10.35 -2.50 8.91
CA GLY A 146 10.78 -3.49 9.90
C GLY A 146 9.77 -3.77 11.02
N ALA A 147 8.48 -3.46 10.84
CA ALA A 147 7.43 -3.51 11.87
C ALA A 147 7.39 -4.81 12.71
N ASN A 148 7.71 -5.96 12.11
CA ASN A 148 7.61 -7.27 12.77
C ASN A 148 8.97 -7.86 13.19
N VAL A 149 10.09 -7.15 12.95
CA VAL A 149 11.45 -7.63 13.24
C VAL A 149 11.65 -7.93 14.73
N HIS A 150 11.02 -7.13 15.60
CA HIS A 150 11.11 -7.29 17.04
C HIS A 150 10.61 -8.66 17.55
N LEU A 151 9.61 -9.26 16.90
CA LEU A 151 9.10 -10.59 17.26
C LEU A 151 10.13 -11.68 16.95
N ALA A 152 10.76 -11.60 15.77
CA ALA A 152 11.81 -12.53 15.37
C ALA A 152 13.03 -12.40 16.29
N ALA A 153 13.43 -11.16 16.60
CA ALA A 153 14.55 -10.87 17.48
C ALA A 153 14.33 -11.41 18.90
N GLU A 154 13.10 -11.34 19.41
CA GLU A 154 12.78 -11.92 20.72
C GLU A 154 12.80 -13.45 20.67
N ILE A 155 12.12 -14.08 19.71
CA ILE A 155 12.09 -15.55 19.57
C ILE A 155 13.50 -16.13 19.42
N LYS A 156 14.37 -15.50 18.63
CA LYS A 156 15.73 -15.97 18.36
C LYS A 156 16.59 -16.11 19.63
N LYS A 157 16.31 -15.35 20.69
CA LYS A 157 17.01 -15.48 21.98
C LYS A 157 16.81 -16.84 22.65
N HIS A 158 15.74 -17.56 22.29
CA HIS A 158 15.25 -18.74 23.02
C HIS A 158 15.35 -20.05 22.22
N VAL A 159 15.86 -20.01 20.99
CA VAL A 159 15.97 -21.17 20.08
C VAL A 159 17.34 -21.22 19.42
N LYS A 160 17.77 -22.42 18.99
CA LYS A 160 19.03 -22.63 18.25
C LYS A 160 18.82 -22.71 16.74
N THR A 161 17.62 -23.10 16.32
CA THR A 161 17.22 -23.14 14.92
C THR A 161 17.30 -21.73 14.34
N PRO A 162 17.84 -21.55 13.11
CA PRO A 162 17.88 -20.25 12.46
C PRO A 162 16.50 -19.60 12.43
N VAL A 163 16.45 -18.28 12.65
CA VAL A 163 15.21 -17.51 12.65
C VAL A 163 15.18 -16.55 11.47
N GLY A 164 14.12 -16.63 10.68
CA GLY A 164 13.83 -15.70 9.59
C GLY A 164 12.85 -14.61 10.01
N THR A 165 12.96 -13.41 9.43
CA THR A 165 12.04 -12.31 9.71
C THR A 165 11.48 -11.65 8.45
N VAL A 166 10.29 -11.07 8.58
CA VAL A 166 9.60 -10.24 7.58
C VAL A 166 9.09 -8.96 8.26
N GLY A 167 8.62 -7.97 7.49
CA GLY A 167 7.87 -6.84 8.06
C GLY A 167 8.13 -5.49 7.38
N ALA A 168 7.83 -5.39 6.07
CA ALA A 168 8.18 -4.20 5.25
C ALA A 168 9.69 -3.93 5.16
N LEU A 169 10.44 -4.98 4.81
CA LEU A 169 11.87 -4.88 4.55
C LEU A 169 12.07 -4.62 3.05
N ASN A 170 12.45 -3.39 2.72
CA ASN A 170 12.71 -2.94 1.33
C ASN A 170 14.13 -2.37 1.17
N ASP A 171 14.70 -1.82 2.24
CA ASP A 171 16.01 -1.16 2.26
C ASP A 171 17.13 -2.16 2.59
N PRO A 172 18.10 -2.39 1.67
CA PRO A 172 19.21 -3.31 1.93
C PRO A 172 20.05 -2.96 3.15
N GLU A 173 20.21 -1.67 3.50
CA GLU A 173 21.00 -1.28 4.68
C GLU A 173 20.32 -1.76 5.97
N MET A 174 18.99 -1.57 6.09
CA MET A 174 18.21 -2.15 7.18
C MET A 174 18.28 -3.69 7.18
N MET A 175 18.22 -4.34 6.01
CA MET A 175 18.32 -5.81 5.95
C MET A 175 19.66 -6.31 6.49
N GLU A 176 20.76 -5.64 6.14
CA GLU A 176 22.09 -5.94 6.67
C GLU A 176 22.17 -5.68 8.18
N GLU A 177 21.64 -4.55 8.67
CA GLU A 177 21.61 -4.23 10.10
C GLU A 177 20.90 -5.31 10.92
N ILE A 178 19.79 -5.86 10.41
CA ILE A 178 19.03 -6.92 11.08
C ILE A 178 19.88 -8.18 11.26
N ILE A 179 20.67 -8.56 10.25
CA ILE A 179 21.53 -9.74 10.31
C ILE A 179 22.74 -9.46 11.19
N ALA A 180 23.44 -8.34 10.95
CA ALA A 180 24.65 -7.95 11.65
C ALA A 180 24.43 -7.74 13.16
N SER A 181 23.28 -7.20 13.55
CA SER A 181 22.88 -7.03 14.96
C SER A 181 22.36 -8.32 15.61
N GLY A 182 22.27 -9.41 14.85
CA GLY A 182 21.81 -10.71 15.34
C GLY A 182 20.30 -10.83 15.54
N LYS A 183 19.49 -9.85 15.10
CA LYS A 183 18.02 -9.86 15.24
C LYS A 183 17.34 -10.98 14.43
N ALA A 184 17.92 -11.39 13.31
CA ALA A 184 17.50 -12.56 12.54
C ALA A 184 18.69 -13.20 11.83
N ASP A 185 18.56 -14.44 11.38
CA ASP A 185 19.55 -15.13 10.54
C ASP A 185 19.22 -15.01 9.06
N VAL A 186 17.94 -14.83 8.72
CA VAL A 186 17.46 -14.69 7.35
C VAL A 186 16.48 -13.53 7.26
N VAL A 187 16.68 -12.64 6.29
CA VAL A 187 15.70 -11.63 5.91
C VAL A 187 14.86 -12.16 4.75
N LEU A 188 13.54 -12.17 4.95
CA LEU A 188 12.57 -12.67 4.00
C LEU A 188 11.76 -11.49 3.46
N THR A 189 11.58 -11.44 2.14
CA THR A 189 10.88 -10.34 1.48
C THR A 189 9.86 -10.89 0.48
N ALA A 190 8.79 -10.14 0.25
CA ALA A 190 7.74 -10.49 -0.70
C ALA A 190 7.46 -9.31 -1.64
N ARG A 191 6.83 -8.26 -1.11
CA ARG A 191 6.47 -7.07 -1.89
C ARG A 191 7.69 -6.33 -2.47
N ALA A 192 8.83 -6.35 -1.78
CA ALA A 192 10.09 -5.81 -2.29
C ALA A 192 10.52 -6.52 -3.58
N MET A 193 10.46 -7.85 -3.63
CA MET A 193 10.78 -8.64 -4.82
C MET A 193 9.77 -8.45 -5.96
N MET A 194 8.50 -8.15 -5.65
CA MET A 194 7.52 -7.78 -6.69
C MET A 194 7.82 -6.39 -7.26
N ALA A 195 8.25 -5.44 -6.43
CA ALA A 195 8.67 -4.13 -6.91
C ALA A 195 9.97 -4.24 -7.74
N ASP A 196 10.93 -5.02 -7.27
CA ASP A 196 12.22 -5.21 -7.93
C ASP A 196 12.74 -6.65 -7.77
N PRO A 197 12.51 -7.53 -8.78
CA PRO A 197 13.05 -8.88 -8.76
C PRO A 197 14.59 -8.94 -8.73
N GLU A 198 15.26 -7.88 -9.17
CA GLU A 198 16.72 -7.78 -9.20
C GLU A 198 17.31 -7.19 -7.90
N LEU A 199 16.48 -6.87 -6.89
CA LEU A 199 16.90 -6.32 -5.61
C LEU A 199 18.12 -7.05 -5.02
N PRO A 200 18.15 -8.40 -4.91
CA PRO A 200 19.31 -9.08 -4.30
C PRO A 200 20.60 -8.89 -5.10
N LYS A 201 20.50 -8.87 -6.43
CA LYS A 201 21.67 -8.69 -7.32
C LYS A 201 22.18 -7.26 -7.25
N LYS A 202 21.28 -6.27 -7.24
CA LYS A 202 21.61 -4.84 -7.13
C LYS A 202 22.24 -4.52 -5.78
N ALA A 203 21.66 -5.03 -4.69
CA ALA A 203 22.21 -4.88 -3.35
C ALA A 203 23.64 -5.48 -3.27
N ARG A 204 23.84 -6.71 -3.76
CA ARG A 204 25.16 -7.35 -3.81
C ARG A 204 26.18 -6.58 -4.65
N ALA A 205 25.72 -5.90 -5.70
CA ALA A 205 26.59 -5.11 -6.58
C ALA A 205 26.85 -3.67 -6.07
N GLY A 206 26.32 -3.29 -4.89
CA GLY A 206 26.44 -1.93 -4.36
C GLY A 206 25.59 -0.90 -5.12
N LYS A 207 24.60 -1.35 -5.91
CA LYS A 207 23.71 -0.52 -6.74
C LYS A 207 22.37 -0.27 -6.03
N THR A 208 22.43 0.11 -4.75
CA THR A 208 21.23 0.23 -3.91
C THR A 208 20.29 1.34 -4.36
N ASP A 209 20.82 2.38 -5.00
CA ASP A 209 20.07 3.51 -5.56
C ASP A 209 19.30 3.18 -6.86
N GLU A 210 19.59 2.02 -7.48
CA GLU A 210 18.86 1.42 -8.61
C GLU A 210 17.76 0.45 -8.17
N ILE A 211 17.57 0.23 -6.86
CA ILE A 211 16.51 -0.64 -6.35
C ILE A 211 15.18 0.10 -6.41
N ARG A 212 14.21 -0.47 -7.12
CA ARG A 212 12.86 0.09 -7.20
C ARG A 212 12.12 -0.12 -5.86
N PRO A 213 11.75 0.95 -5.14
CA PRO A 213 11.14 0.80 -3.83
C PRO A 213 9.69 0.31 -3.92
N CYS A 214 9.31 -0.63 -3.05
CA CYS A 214 7.91 -0.94 -2.82
C CYS A 214 7.22 0.20 -2.06
N ILE A 215 6.12 0.72 -2.60
CA ILE A 215 5.36 1.83 -1.97
C ILE A 215 4.24 1.38 -1.02
N ARG A 216 4.11 0.06 -0.80
CA ARG A 216 3.10 -0.55 0.11
C ARG A 216 1.64 -0.17 -0.18
N CYS A 217 1.30 0.09 -1.45
CA CYS A 217 -0.05 0.47 -1.89
C CYS A 217 -1.08 -0.69 -1.96
N PHE A 218 -0.67 -1.92 -1.66
CA PHE A 218 -1.49 -3.13 -1.76
C PHE A 218 -2.06 -3.52 -3.13
N GLU A 219 -1.67 -2.89 -4.25
CA GLU A 219 -2.11 -3.35 -5.58
C GLU A 219 -1.72 -4.82 -5.84
N CYS A 220 -0.60 -5.28 -5.27
CA CYS A 220 -0.20 -6.69 -5.32
C CYS A 220 -1.21 -7.66 -4.74
N PHE A 221 -1.97 -7.23 -3.73
CA PHE A 221 -3.00 -8.04 -3.09
C PHE A 221 -4.36 -7.77 -3.72
N ALA A 222 -4.72 -6.51 -3.93
CA ALA A 222 -5.98 -6.14 -4.55
C ALA A 222 -6.12 -6.68 -5.98
N GLY A 223 -5.03 -6.71 -6.76
CA GLY A 223 -5.03 -7.25 -8.11
C GLY A 223 -5.43 -8.73 -8.15
N ILE A 224 -4.92 -9.56 -7.23
CA ILE A 224 -5.29 -10.97 -7.19
C ILE A 224 -6.74 -11.18 -6.74
N THR A 225 -7.26 -10.38 -5.80
CA THR A 225 -8.64 -10.51 -5.31
C THR A 225 -9.68 -9.96 -6.27
N THR A 226 -9.37 -8.87 -6.98
CA THR A 226 -10.32 -8.16 -7.86
C THR A 226 -10.19 -8.56 -9.32
N LYS A 227 -8.97 -8.84 -9.80
CA LYS A 227 -8.66 -9.09 -11.22
C LYS A 227 -8.09 -10.50 -11.47
N ARG A 228 -7.90 -11.31 -10.42
CA ARG A 228 -7.27 -12.65 -10.48
C ARG A 228 -5.87 -12.66 -11.13
N GLN A 229 -5.14 -11.54 -11.02
CA GLN A 229 -3.80 -11.38 -11.56
C GLN A 229 -2.95 -10.55 -10.59
N TYR A 230 -1.73 -11.01 -10.31
CA TYR A 230 -0.76 -10.17 -9.59
C TYR A 230 -0.39 -8.95 -10.42
N ARG A 231 -0.33 -7.78 -9.78
CA ARG A 231 0.11 -6.52 -10.38
C ARG A 231 0.93 -5.75 -9.35
N CYS A 232 1.83 -4.89 -9.81
CA CYS A 232 2.52 -3.96 -8.93
C CYS A 232 2.38 -2.54 -9.49
N ALA A 233 2.00 -1.59 -8.63
CA ALA A 233 1.79 -0.20 -9.05
C ALA A 233 3.08 0.47 -9.56
N VAL A 234 4.23 0.00 -9.09
CA VAL A 234 5.54 0.55 -9.47
C VAL A 234 6.31 -0.34 -10.45
N ASN A 235 5.90 -1.60 -10.60
CA ASN A 235 6.50 -2.53 -11.56
C ASN A 235 5.44 -3.06 -12.52
N PRO A 236 5.30 -2.45 -13.71
CA PRO A 236 4.27 -2.84 -14.67
C PRO A 236 4.50 -4.22 -15.30
N GLU A 237 5.68 -4.83 -15.12
CA GLU A 237 6.01 -6.16 -15.66
C GLU A 237 5.39 -7.31 -14.86
N ILE A 238 5.01 -7.07 -13.60
CA ILE A 238 4.43 -8.11 -12.75
C ILE A 238 3.10 -8.58 -13.32
N GLY A 239 3.00 -9.89 -13.55
CA GLY A 239 1.88 -10.54 -14.22
C GLY A 239 1.97 -10.58 -15.75
N PHE A 240 3.01 -9.99 -16.34
CA PHE A 240 3.29 -9.94 -17.78
C PHE A 240 4.74 -10.36 -18.10
N GLU A 241 5.39 -11.10 -17.20
CA GLU A 241 6.83 -11.38 -17.25
C GLU A 241 7.22 -12.14 -18.53
N GLN A 242 6.34 -13.01 -19.03
CA GLN A 242 6.57 -13.73 -20.28
C GLN A 242 6.52 -12.78 -21.49
N ASP A 243 5.54 -11.89 -21.54
CA ASP A 243 5.37 -10.94 -22.64
C ASP A 243 6.56 -9.97 -22.71
N VAL A 244 7.01 -9.49 -21.54
CA VAL A 244 8.16 -8.60 -21.42
C VAL A 244 9.46 -9.33 -21.78
N ARG A 245 9.67 -10.55 -21.25
CA ARG A 245 10.89 -11.34 -21.51
C ARG A 245 11.08 -11.65 -22.99
N HIS A 246 9.99 -11.87 -23.73
CA HIS A 246 10.03 -12.20 -25.15
C HIS A 246 9.75 -10.99 -26.05
N ALA A 247 9.71 -9.78 -25.49
CA ALA A 247 9.52 -8.56 -26.26
C ALA A 247 10.69 -8.34 -27.23
N LEU A 248 10.40 -8.28 -28.52
CA LEU A 248 11.43 -7.98 -29.53
C LEU A 248 11.83 -6.51 -29.48
N PRO A 249 13.12 -6.20 -29.72
CA PRO A 249 13.59 -4.84 -29.94
C PRO A 249 12.81 -4.14 -31.06
N ALA A 250 12.79 -2.81 -31.05
CA ALA A 250 12.16 -2.06 -32.13
C ALA A 250 12.85 -2.36 -33.47
N ALA A 251 12.10 -2.82 -34.47
CA ALA A 251 12.64 -3.10 -35.80
C ALA A 251 13.20 -1.84 -36.49
N ARG A 252 12.65 -0.67 -36.15
CA ARG A 252 13.12 0.65 -36.59
C ARG A 252 12.97 1.65 -35.44
N PRO A 253 14.08 2.27 -34.98
CA PRO A 253 14.00 3.38 -34.03
C PRO A 253 13.09 4.50 -34.55
N LYS A 254 12.44 5.19 -33.61
CA LYS A 254 11.56 6.35 -33.85
C LYS A 254 11.96 7.46 -32.89
N THR A 255 11.67 8.70 -33.24
CA THR A 255 11.67 9.83 -32.31
C THR A 255 10.32 9.86 -31.58
N VAL A 256 10.36 9.72 -30.26
CA VAL A 256 9.17 9.68 -29.40
C VAL A 256 9.16 10.91 -28.51
N LEU A 257 8.14 11.75 -28.66
CA LEU A 257 7.88 12.86 -27.74
C LEU A 257 6.93 12.38 -26.63
N VAL A 258 7.37 12.46 -25.39
CA VAL A 258 6.53 12.22 -24.21
C VAL A 258 6.16 13.56 -23.59
N ALA A 259 4.85 13.88 -23.58
CA ALA A 259 4.32 15.11 -23.01
C ALA A 259 3.82 14.86 -21.58
N GLY A 260 4.59 15.27 -20.58
CA GLY A 260 4.31 15.12 -19.15
C GLY A 260 5.32 14.21 -18.45
N GLY A 261 6.01 14.74 -17.45
CA GLY A 261 7.00 14.07 -16.60
C GLY A 261 6.43 13.46 -15.31
N GLY A 262 5.14 13.15 -15.30
CA GLY A 262 4.50 12.34 -14.24
C GLY A 262 4.86 10.85 -14.35
N VAL A 263 4.36 10.03 -13.41
CA VAL A 263 4.67 8.59 -13.36
C VAL A 263 4.38 7.83 -14.66
N ALA A 264 3.31 8.18 -15.36
CA ALA A 264 2.97 7.57 -16.64
C ALA A 264 3.99 7.93 -17.74
N GLY A 265 4.37 9.20 -17.82
CA GLY A 265 5.32 9.67 -18.82
C GLY A 265 6.75 9.21 -18.55
N MET A 266 7.19 9.20 -17.29
CA MET A 266 8.50 8.66 -16.92
C MET A 266 8.60 7.17 -17.26
N GLN A 267 7.61 6.35 -16.89
CA GLN A 267 7.63 4.93 -17.22
C GLN A 267 7.57 4.69 -18.74
N ALA A 268 6.75 5.45 -19.47
CA ALA A 268 6.68 5.36 -20.93
C ALA A 268 8.01 5.75 -21.60
N ALA A 269 8.67 6.80 -21.11
CA ALA A 269 9.96 7.26 -21.61
C ALA A 269 11.07 6.24 -21.36
N LEU A 270 11.15 5.66 -20.15
CA LEU A 270 12.08 4.58 -19.82
C LEU A 270 11.89 3.37 -20.75
N THR A 271 10.66 2.87 -20.85
CA THR A 271 10.37 1.72 -21.71
C THR A 271 10.65 2.00 -23.19
N ALA A 272 10.34 3.21 -23.69
CA ALA A 272 10.65 3.57 -25.07
C ALA A 272 12.18 3.63 -25.32
N ALA A 273 12.94 4.19 -24.38
CA ALA A 273 14.40 4.26 -24.47
C ALA A 273 15.04 2.87 -24.42
N GLU A 274 14.58 1.99 -23.52
CA GLU A 274 15.02 0.59 -23.43
C GLU A 274 14.76 -0.19 -24.72
N ARG A 275 13.71 0.14 -25.46
CA ARG A 275 13.41 -0.44 -26.78
C ARG A 275 14.21 0.16 -27.94
N GLY A 276 15.06 1.15 -27.67
CA GLY A 276 15.98 1.75 -28.64
C GLY A 276 15.44 2.97 -29.39
N HIS A 277 14.34 3.59 -28.92
CA HIS A 277 13.83 4.83 -29.51
C HIS A 277 14.64 6.05 -29.05
N LYS A 278 14.65 7.12 -29.87
CA LYS A 278 15.13 8.44 -29.46
C LYS A 278 14.01 9.12 -28.70
N VAL A 279 14.16 9.32 -27.40
CA VAL A 279 13.08 9.83 -26.54
C VAL A 279 13.36 11.27 -26.13
N ILE A 280 12.33 12.12 -26.26
CA ILE A 280 12.30 13.49 -25.75
C ILE A 280 11.16 13.56 -24.73
N LEU A 281 11.48 13.83 -23.47
CA LEU A 281 10.51 13.97 -22.38
C LEU A 281 10.37 15.44 -22.00
N CYS A 282 9.20 16.03 -22.25
CA CYS A 282 8.90 17.40 -21.86
C CYS A 282 8.02 17.43 -20.60
N GLU A 283 8.41 18.23 -19.61
CA GLU A 283 7.64 18.48 -18.39
C GLU A 283 7.45 19.98 -18.22
N GLN A 284 6.22 20.40 -17.93
CA GLN A 284 5.86 21.80 -17.76
C GLN A 284 6.49 22.42 -16.49
N ALA A 285 6.69 21.62 -15.44
CA ALA A 285 7.31 22.04 -14.20
C ALA A 285 8.84 21.97 -14.27
N GLY A 286 9.49 22.59 -13.28
CA GLY A 286 10.94 22.51 -13.08
C GLY A 286 11.44 21.20 -12.46
N ARG A 287 10.58 20.19 -12.26
CA ARG A 287 10.91 18.90 -11.63
C ARG A 287 9.98 17.79 -12.13
N LEU A 288 10.53 16.58 -12.30
CA LEU A 288 9.77 15.37 -12.62
C LEU A 288 8.96 14.84 -11.43
N GLY A 289 7.89 14.10 -11.72
CA GLY A 289 7.00 13.46 -10.75
C GLY A 289 5.52 13.83 -10.93
N GLY A 290 5.24 14.95 -11.61
CA GLY A 290 3.90 15.42 -11.91
C GLY A 290 3.06 15.67 -10.65
N VAL A 291 1.74 15.48 -10.76
CA VAL A 291 0.76 15.81 -9.72
C VAL A 291 1.03 15.15 -8.37
N LEU A 292 1.59 13.93 -8.36
CA LEU A 292 1.86 13.19 -7.12
C LEU A 292 2.90 13.86 -6.21
N ARG A 293 3.64 14.87 -6.71
CA ARG A 293 4.53 15.69 -5.89
C ARG A 293 3.79 16.56 -4.88
N CYS A 294 2.48 16.81 -5.05
CA CYS A 294 1.71 17.54 -4.04
C CYS A 294 1.73 16.82 -2.67
N GLU A 295 1.90 15.50 -2.67
CA GLU A 295 1.87 14.65 -1.47
C GLU A 295 3.27 14.42 -0.86
N GLU A 296 4.32 15.08 -1.35
CA GLU A 296 5.72 14.88 -0.91
C GLU A 296 5.90 15.13 0.60
N LYS A 297 5.10 16.02 1.19
CA LYS A 297 5.13 16.34 2.63
C LYS A 297 4.22 15.44 3.48
N VAL A 298 3.47 14.51 2.87
CA VAL A 298 2.55 13.61 3.59
C VAL A 298 3.38 12.47 4.22
N PRO A 299 3.47 12.38 5.56
CA PRO A 299 4.45 11.50 6.21
C PRO A 299 4.32 10.02 5.84
N PHE A 300 3.08 9.52 5.79
CA PHE A 300 2.80 8.13 5.44
C PHE A 300 2.93 7.83 3.92
N LYS A 301 3.18 8.86 3.08
CA LYS A 301 3.47 8.72 1.64
C LYS A 301 4.94 8.91 1.29
N ARG A 302 5.86 8.95 2.26
CA ARG A 302 7.32 9.03 2.01
C ARG A 302 7.79 8.11 0.87
N LEU A 303 7.37 6.84 0.90
CA LEU A 303 7.78 5.86 -0.13
C LEU A 303 7.30 6.20 -1.54
N LEU A 304 6.16 6.91 -1.68
CA LEU A 304 5.74 7.43 -2.98
C LEU A 304 6.73 8.47 -3.48
N SER A 305 7.18 9.40 -2.62
CA SER A 305 8.22 10.37 -2.97
C SER A 305 9.53 9.67 -3.35
N ASP A 306 9.95 8.67 -2.57
CA ASP A 306 11.14 7.87 -2.84
C ASP A 306 11.05 7.18 -4.22
N TYR A 307 9.86 6.69 -4.61
CA TYR A 307 9.62 6.11 -5.93
C TYR A 307 9.68 7.16 -7.06
N LEU A 308 9.14 8.35 -6.86
CA LEU A 308 9.23 9.43 -7.84
C LEU A 308 10.68 9.87 -8.06
N ASP A 309 11.47 9.95 -6.98
CA ASP A 309 12.90 10.25 -7.05
C ASP A 309 13.69 9.11 -7.70
N TYR A 310 13.33 7.85 -7.42
CA TYR A 310 13.86 6.68 -8.13
C TYR A 310 13.62 6.80 -9.64
N GLN A 311 12.38 7.07 -10.09
CA GLN A 311 12.10 7.22 -11.52
C GLN A 311 12.88 8.37 -12.15
N ALA A 312 12.96 9.53 -11.47
CA ALA A 312 13.76 10.65 -11.94
C ALA A 312 15.25 10.29 -12.09
N ARG A 313 15.82 9.51 -11.14
CA ARG A 313 17.19 8.99 -11.25
C ARG A 313 17.35 8.04 -12.44
N MET A 314 16.39 7.15 -12.68
CA MET A 314 16.45 6.23 -13.83
C MET A 314 16.36 7.00 -15.15
N ILE A 315 15.49 8.01 -15.24
CA ILE A 315 15.40 8.91 -16.41
C ILE A 315 16.75 9.60 -16.65
N ALA A 316 17.39 10.14 -15.61
CA ALA A 316 18.66 10.83 -15.73
C ALA A 316 19.83 9.91 -16.18
N ARG A 317 19.71 8.60 -15.97
CA ARG A 317 20.70 7.60 -16.43
C ARG A 317 20.43 7.06 -17.83
N ALA A 318 19.18 7.15 -18.28
CA ALA A 318 18.77 6.69 -19.59
C ALA A 318 19.14 7.72 -20.68
N PRO A 319 19.32 7.28 -21.94
CA PRO A 319 19.60 8.18 -23.07
C PRO A 319 18.33 8.94 -23.53
N ILE A 320 17.76 9.76 -22.63
CA ILE A 320 16.52 10.52 -22.82
C ILE A 320 16.84 12.02 -22.80
N ASP A 321 16.38 12.76 -23.80
CA ASP A 321 16.44 14.23 -23.82
C ASP A 321 15.32 14.79 -22.93
N VAL A 322 15.67 15.25 -21.73
CA VAL A 322 14.70 15.78 -20.75
C VAL A 322 14.64 17.30 -20.83
N ARG A 323 13.44 17.83 -21.08
CA ARG A 323 13.17 19.26 -21.18
C ARG A 323 12.17 19.70 -20.11
N LEU A 324 12.71 20.24 -19.02
CA LEU A 324 11.91 20.83 -17.94
C LEU A 324 11.43 22.23 -18.31
N ASN A 325 10.45 22.76 -17.57
CA ASN A 325 9.83 24.06 -17.85
C ASN A 325 9.33 24.20 -19.30
N THR A 326 8.91 23.10 -19.91
CA THR A 326 8.54 23.02 -21.33
C THR A 326 7.12 22.50 -21.46
N VAL A 327 6.17 23.41 -21.68
CA VAL A 327 4.78 23.07 -22.00
C VAL A 327 4.71 22.59 -23.44
N VAL A 328 4.18 21.38 -23.67
CA VAL A 328 3.98 20.86 -25.03
C VAL A 328 2.69 21.46 -25.62
N THR A 329 2.85 22.45 -26.48
CA THR A 329 1.79 23.00 -27.34
C THR A 329 1.87 22.36 -28.74
N PRO A 330 0.86 22.55 -29.62
CA PRO A 330 0.96 22.12 -31.02
C PRO A 330 2.23 22.62 -31.72
N GLU A 331 2.63 23.87 -31.49
CA GLU A 331 3.82 24.48 -32.09
C GLU A 331 5.11 23.83 -31.59
N VAL A 332 5.19 23.52 -30.29
CA VAL A 332 6.33 22.79 -29.71
C VAL A 332 6.40 21.37 -30.27
N ALA A 333 5.25 20.70 -30.41
CA ALA A 333 5.19 19.35 -30.98
C ALA A 333 5.63 19.32 -32.46
N GLU A 334 5.17 20.30 -33.26
CA GLU A 334 5.58 20.48 -34.66
C GLU A 334 7.09 20.78 -34.78
N ALA A 335 7.62 21.67 -33.94
CA ALA A 335 9.04 22.02 -33.96
C ALA A 335 9.97 20.85 -33.55
N ILE A 336 9.48 19.93 -32.72
CA ILE A 336 10.23 18.71 -32.33
C ILE A 336 10.23 17.68 -33.45
N ASP A 337 9.22 17.69 -34.33
CA ASP A 337 9.06 16.76 -35.46
C ASP A 337 9.21 15.28 -35.05
N ALA A 338 8.46 14.88 -34.02
CA ALA A 338 8.48 13.51 -33.49
C ALA A 338 7.57 12.58 -34.32
N ASP A 339 8.02 11.33 -34.53
CA ASP A 339 7.23 10.29 -35.21
C ASP A 339 5.98 9.88 -34.40
N VAL A 340 6.06 9.96 -33.07
CA VAL A 340 5.01 9.55 -32.13
C VAL A 340 4.98 10.51 -30.95
N ILE A 341 3.77 10.91 -30.54
CA ILE A 341 3.52 11.67 -29.32
C ILE A 341 2.80 10.78 -28.30
N LEU A 342 3.37 10.63 -27.11
CA LEU A 342 2.74 10.00 -25.96
C LEU A 342 2.26 11.08 -25.00
N ALA A 343 0.94 11.22 -24.88
CA ALA A 343 0.33 12.22 -24.00
C ALA A 343 0.14 11.67 -22.57
N ALA A 344 0.98 12.11 -21.65
CA ALA A 344 0.98 11.75 -20.24
C ALA A 344 0.63 12.96 -19.35
N LEU A 345 -0.48 13.64 -19.69
CA LEU A 345 -0.84 14.97 -19.20
C LEU A 345 -1.42 15.00 -17.78
N GLY A 346 -1.52 13.86 -17.11
CA GLY A 346 -2.09 13.74 -15.76
C GLY A 346 -3.61 13.90 -15.72
N ALA A 347 -4.10 14.38 -14.57
CA ALA A 347 -5.51 14.59 -14.27
C ALA A 347 -5.71 15.98 -13.65
N ARG A 348 -6.95 16.45 -13.56
CA ARG A 348 -7.35 17.64 -12.79
C ARG A 348 -8.40 17.27 -11.77
N PRO A 349 -8.49 17.97 -10.64
CA PRO A 349 -9.62 17.83 -9.73
C PRO A 349 -10.96 18.06 -10.43
N CYS A 350 -11.91 17.15 -10.22
CA CYS A 350 -13.29 17.28 -10.66
C CYS A 350 -14.03 18.18 -9.66
N VAL A 351 -14.43 19.37 -10.10
CA VAL A 351 -15.22 20.34 -9.32
C VAL A 351 -16.71 20.04 -9.47
N PRO A 352 -17.38 19.53 -8.43
CA PRO A 352 -18.81 19.25 -8.49
C PRO A 352 -19.61 20.57 -8.50
N PRO A 353 -20.78 20.60 -9.16
CA PRO A 353 -21.61 21.80 -9.27
C PRO A 353 -22.40 22.06 -7.98
N ILE A 354 -21.71 22.34 -6.88
CA ILE A 354 -22.29 22.64 -5.56
C ILE A 354 -22.34 24.16 -5.38
N PRO A 355 -23.50 24.76 -5.09
CA PRO A 355 -23.58 26.17 -4.69
C PRO A 355 -22.57 26.49 -3.56
N GLY A 356 -21.76 27.52 -3.76
CA GLY A 356 -20.72 27.93 -2.81
C GLY A 356 -19.37 27.21 -2.93
N ILE A 357 -19.19 26.32 -3.92
CA ILE A 357 -17.93 25.58 -4.12
C ILE A 357 -16.72 26.48 -4.44
N ASP A 358 -16.95 27.67 -5.00
CA ASP A 358 -15.91 28.68 -5.26
C ASP A 358 -15.65 29.59 -4.04
N GLY A 359 -16.24 29.25 -2.89
CA GLY A 359 -16.10 30.01 -1.65
C GLY A 359 -14.66 30.00 -1.13
N PRO A 360 -14.24 31.06 -0.40
CA PRO A 360 -12.85 31.19 0.05
C PRO A 360 -12.47 30.21 1.18
N ASN A 361 -13.45 29.49 1.72
CA ASN A 361 -13.29 28.40 2.69
C ASN A 361 -13.23 27.00 2.04
N VAL A 362 -13.15 26.94 0.71
CA VAL A 362 -13.01 25.70 -0.07
C VAL A 362 -11.58 25.59 -0.61
N LEU A 363 -10.94 24.43 -0.42
CA LEU A 363 -9.64 24.13 -1.02
C LEU A 363 -9.71 22.79 -1.77
N GLY A 364 -8.92 22.67 -2.85
CA GLY A 364 -8.72 21.40 -3.53
C GLY A 364 -7.74 20.50 -2.75
N ALA A 365 -7.87 19.19 -2.87
CA ALA A 365 -7.01 18.24 -2.15
C ALA A 365 -5.50 18.47 -2.39
N GLU A 366 -5.09 18.75 -3.64
CA GLU A 366 -3.68 19.04 -3.97
C GLU A 366 -3.17 20.29 -3.24
N GLU A 367 -4.01 21.32 -3.15
CA GLU A 367 -3.70 22.57 -2.48
C GLU A 367 -3.60 22.37 -0.97
N ALA A 368 -4.49 21.56 -0.39
CA ALA A 368 -4.44 21.22 1.03
C ALA A 368 -3.19 20.42 1.42
N TYR A 369 -2.66 19.59 0.52
CA TYR A 369 -1.37 18.92 0.75
C TYR A 369 -0.18 19.86 0.61
N LEU A 370 -0.19 20.76 -0.38
CA LEU A 370 0.90 21.70 -0.63
C LEU A 370 0.97 22.81 0.44
N HIS A 371 -0.20 23.27 0.87
CA HIS A 371 -0.42 24.42 1.75
C HIS A 371 -1.35 24.06 2.93
N PRO A 372 -0.96 23.10 3.78
CA PRO A 372 -1.78 22.70 4.92
C PRO A 372 -2.08 23.86 5.89
N GLU A 373 -1.22 24.87 5.94
CA GLU A 373 -1.41 26.10 6.74
C GLU A 373 -2.64 26.92 6.33
N ARG A 374 -3.17 26.73 5.12
CA ARG A 374 -4.39 27.40 4.66
C ARG A 374 -5.66 26.74 5.20
N VAL A 375 -5.58 25.52 5.72
CA VAL A 375 -6.72 24.81 6.30
C VAL A 375 -7.11 25.50 7.60
N GLY A 376 -8.30 26.12 7.62
CA GLY A 376 -8.82 26.87 8.76
C GLY A 376 -8.26 28.28 8.93
N ALA A 377 -7.40 28.75 8.01
CA ALA A 377 -7.06 30.17 7.95
C ALA A 377 -8.29 30.99 7.55
N ALA A 378 -8.55 32.11 8.24
CA ALA A 378 -9.53 33.07 7.78
C ALA A 378 -9.11 33.57 6.39
N ALA A 379 -10.02 33.47 5.42
CA ALA A 379 -9.79 33.85 4.03
C ALA A 379 -9.06 35.21 3.93
N PRO A 380 -7.88 35.29 3.30
CA PRO A 380 -7.39 36.57 2.83
C PRO A 380 -8.38 37.08 1.78
N GLY A 381 -8.85 38.31 1.97
CA GLY A 381 -9.88 38.93 1.15
C GLY A 381 -9.60 38.86 -0.35
N ALA A 382 -10.68 38.63 -1.10
CA ALA A 382 -10.84 38.65 -2.55
C ALA A 382 -9.70 39.30 -3.37
N GLY A 383 -9.10 38.51 -4.28
CA GLY A 383 -8.21 39.04 -5.31
C GLY A 383 -7.63 37.97 -6.25
N ALA A 384 -8.27 37.82 -7.42
CA ALA A 384 -7.73 37.38 -8.71
C ALA A 384 -7.50 35.88 -9.02
N SER A 385 -8.44 35.35 -9.83
CA SER A 385 -8.28 34.64 -11.11
C SER A 385 -7.20 33.55 -11.28
N GLY A 386 -7.65 32.42 -11.84
CA GLY A 386 -6.79 31.34 -12.31
C GLY A 386 -5.69 31.80 -13.27
N ALA A 387 -4.46 31.39 -12.95
CA ALA A 387 -3.34 31.30 -13.86
C ALA A 387 -2.29 30.34 -13.30
N SER A 388 -1.63 29.65 -14.21
CA SER A 388 -0.57 28.64 -14.04
C SER A 388 0.51 28.96 -12.99
N SER A 389 0.90 27.97 -12.20
CA SER A 389 2.15 27.99 -11.44
C SER A 389 3.33 27.54 -12.32
N ALA A 390 4.01 28.51 -12.92
CA ALA A 390 5.38 28.38 -13.40
C ALA A 390 6.37 28.87 -12.31
N ALA A 391 7.56 28.25 -12.29
CA ALA A 391 8.79 28.43 -11.48
C ALA A 391 9.03 29.80 -10.78
N ALA A 392 9.79 29.96 -9.70
CA ALA A 392 11.00 29.32 -9.13
C ALA A 392 11.13 29.80 -7.65
N GLY A 393 12.03 29.41 -6.74
CA GLY A 393 13.32 28.71 -6.75
C GLY A 393 14.18 29.21 -5.57
N ALA A 394 15.10 28.36 -5.11
CA ALA A 394 16.28 28.61 -4.24
C ALA A 394 16.12 28.72 -2.70
N GLY A 395 16.46 27.61 -2.03
CA GLY A 395 17.56 27.55 -1.05
C GLY A 395 17.27 27.81 0.43
N ALA A 396 17.19 26.74 1.23
CA ALA A 396 17.89 26.64 2.53
C ALA A 396 17.81 25.21 3.06
N ASN A 397 18.98 24.63 3.32
CA ASN A 397 19.19 23.39 4.04
C ASN A 397 18.89 23.64 5.53
N ALA A 398 17.88 23.00 6.11
CA ALA A 398 17.63 23.05 7.55
C ALA A 398 16.87 21.81 8.04
N GLY A 399 17.53 21.05 8.92
CA GLY A 399 16.93 20.48 10.13
C GLY A 399 15.90 19.37 9.98
N ARG A 400 16.29 18.16 10.40
CA ARG A 400 15.39 17.05 10.71
C ARG A 400 14.27 17.50 11.68
N GLY A 401 13.03 17.41 11.19
CA GLY A 401 11.77 17.23 11.95
C GLY A 401 11.18 18.44 12.69
N PRO A 402 9.89 18.75 12.49
CA PRO A 402 9.07 19.33 13.55
C PRO A 402 8.30 18.19 14.26
N GLY A 403 8.49 18.12 15.57
CA GLY A 403 7.68 17.26 16.43
C GLY A 403 6.21 17.67 16.39
N ALA A 404 5.35 16.67 16.44
CA ALA A 404 3.92 16.81 16.67
C ALA A 404 3.70 17.50 18.04
N ALA A 405 3.45 18.81 18.01
CA ALA A 405 3.02 19.56 19.18
C ALA A 405 1.52 19.88 19.01
N GLY A 406 0.64 19.03 19.54
CA GLY A 406 -0.78 19.33 19.63
C GLY A 406 -1.74 18.14 19.75
N ALA A 407 -1.31 16.94 19.35
CA ALA A 407 -2.15 15.75 19.39
C ALA A 407 -1.99 15.01 20.73
N LYS A 408 -3.09 14.83 21.48
CA LYS A 408 -3.12 13.95 22.66
C LYS A 408 -3.80 12.64 22.26
N ALA A 409 -3.14 11.53 22.55
CA ALA A 409 -3.76 10.20 22.48
C ALA A 409 -4.63 10.01 23.73
N ASP A 410 -5.88 9.56 23.57
CA ASP A 410 -6.71 9.15 24.69
C ASP A 410 -6.32 7.75 25.21
N ALA A 411 -6.99 7.26 26.26
CA ALA A 411 -6.71 5.96 26.86
C ALA A 411 -6.97 4.76 25.93
N ALA A 412 -7.64 4.97 24.78
CA ALA A 412 -7.86 3.99 23.73
C ALA A 412 -6.89 4.16 22.54
N GLY A 413 -5.93 5.09 22.64
CA GLY A 413 -4.95 5.39 21.59
C GLY A 413 -5.48 6.30 20.48
N ALA A 414 -6.68 6.88 20.64
CA ALA A 414 -7.25 7.77 19.63
C ALA A 414 -6.60 9.15 19.71
N VAL A 415 -6.11 9.63 18.57
CA VAL A 415 -5.45 10.95 18.48
C VAL A 415 -6.52 12.01 18.22
N THR A 416 -6.79 12.86 19.22
CA THR A 416 -7.68 14.02 19.07
C THR A 416 -6.89 15.32 19.12
N GLY A 417 -7.27 16.28 18.26
CA GLY A 417 -6.59 17.57 18.15
C GLY A 417 -7.51 18.76 18.38
N ALA A 418 -6.90 19.86 18.86
CA ALA A 418 -7.54 21.16 19.09
C ALA A 418 -7.56 22.06 17.83
N GLY A 419 -7.23 21.51 16.67
CA GLY A 419 -7.23 22.23 15.40
C GLY A 419 -8.64 22.53 14.87
N PHE A 420 -8.70 23.14 13.70
CA PHE A 420 -9.95 23.50 13.04
C PHE A 420 -10.85 22.30 12.71
N LYS A 421 -12.15 22.59 12.57
CA LYS A 421 -13.14 21.65 12.02
C LYS A 421 -13.10 21.70 10.49
N VAL A 422 -12.96 20.54 9.87
CA VAL A 422 -12.78 20.41 8.42
C VAL A 422 -13.75 19.35 7.88
N ILE A 423 -14.47 19.68 6.81
CA ILE A 423 -15.25 18.69 6.05
C ILE A 423 -14.48 18.31 4.79
N VAL A 424 -14.29 17.02 4.55
CA VAL A 424 -13.78 16.48 3.29
C VAL A 424 -14.93 15.92 2.47
N LEU A 425 -15.15 16.48 1.28
CA LEU A 425 -16.13 16.04 0.31
C LEU A 425 -15.55 14.92 -0.57
N GLY A 426 -16.10 13.72 -0.41
CA GLY A 426 -15.68 12.49 -1.09
C GLY A 426 -14.89 11.56 -0.16
N GLY A 427 -15.40 10.34 -0.02
CA GLY A 427 -14.83 9.23 0.71
C GLY A 427 -14.12 8.20 -0.17
N GLY A 428 -13.65 8.61 -1.36
CA GLY A 428 -12.69 7.82 -2.14
C GLY A 428 -11.29 7.83 -1.50
N LEU A 429 -10.34 7.07 -2.06
CA LEU A 429 -8.98 6.92 -1.49
C LEU A 429 -8.29 8.27 -1.22
N VAL A 430 -8.35 9.21 -2.18
CA VAL A 430 -7.74 10.54 -2.06
C VAL A 430 -8.34 11.32 -0.89
N GLY A 431 -9.68 11.30 -0.75
CA GLY A 431 -10.38 12.02 0.30
C GLY A 431 -10.11 11.45 1.69
N ILE A 432 -10.09 10.12 1.82
CA ILE A 432 -9.77 9.48 3.09
C ILE A 432 -8.31 9.72 3.50
N GLU A 433 -7.36 9.61 2.57
CA GLU A 433 -5.95 9.91 2.86
C GLU A 433 -5.74 11.37 3.24
N LEU A 434 -6.47 12.30 2.59
CA LEU A 434 -6.45 13.71 2.96
C LEU A 434 -6.99 13.90 4.38
N ALA A 435 -8.10 13.24 4.71
CA ALA A 435 -8.68 13.30 6.05
C ALA A 435 -7.69 12.78 7.11
N ILE A 436 -7.02 11.65 6.86
CA ILE A 436 -6.00 11.10 7.76
C ILE A 436 -4.83 12.08 7.92
N PHE A 437 -4.36 12.68 6.82
CA PHE A 437 -3.29 13.68 6.87
C PHE A 437 -3.68 14.89 7.73
N LEU A 438 -4.86 15.47 7.49
CA LEU A 438 -5.34 16.63 8.24
C LEU A 438 -5.61 16.31 9.72
N SER A 439 -6.13 15.12 10.03
CA SER A 439 -6.25 14.65 11.41
C SER A 439 -4.89 14.44 12.08
N GLY A 440 -3.88 13.98 11.34
CA GLY A 440 -2.49 13.91 11.80
C GLY A 440 -1.88 15.26 12.15
N LEU A 441 -2.36 16.35 11.53
CA LEU A 441 -2.02 17.73 11.87
C LEU A 441 -2.83 18.28 13.07
N GLY A 442 -3.76 17.49 13.63
CA GLY A 442 -4.57 17.84 14.78
C GLY A 442 -5.92 18.48 14.45
N HIS A 443 -6.36 18.45 13.19
CA HIS A 443 -7.70 18.93 12.83
C HIS A 443 -8.79 17.92 13.18
N GLN A 444 -10.01 18.43 13.44
CA GLN A 444 -11.20 17.61 13.60
C GLN A 444 -11.85 17.44 12.23
N VAL A 445 -11.77 16.22 11.67
CA VAL A 445 -12.16 15.97 10.29
C VAL A 445 -13.45 15.14 10.21
N THR A 446 -14.35 15.57 9.34
CA THR A 446 -15.54 14.82 8.95
C THR A 446 -15.48 14.52 7.45
N ILE A 447 -15.59 13.26 7.05
CA ILE A 447 -15.74 12.84 5.66
C ILE A 447 -17.23 12.80 5.32
N LEU A 448 -17.60 13.48 4.24
CA LEU A 448 -18.92 13.43 3.63
C LEU A 448 -18.84 12.61 2.34
N GLU A 449 -19.50 11.44 2.31
CA GLU A 449 -19.54 10.54 1.15
C GLU A 449 -21.00 10.34 0.73
N MET A 450 -21.28 10.55 -0.56
CA MET A 450 -22.63 10.42 -1.11
C MET A 450 -23.04 8.96 -1.32
N MET A 451 -22.08 8.05 -1.49
CA MET A 451 -22.31 6.62 -1.55
C MET A 451 -22.51 6.02 -0.15
N ASP A 452 -23.12 4.85 -0.07
CA ASP A 452 -23.38 4.14 1.19
C ASP A 452 -22.12 3.51 1.82
N ALA A 453 -21.01 3.51 1.08
CA ALA A 453 -19.73 2.97 1.50
C ALA A 453 -18.55 3.90 1.15
N LEU A 454 -17.50 3.81 1.95
CA LEU A 454 -16.21 4.44 1.68
C LEU A 454 -15.38 3.61 0.70
N SER A 455 -14.47 4.28 -0.03
CA SER A 455 -13.53 3.65 -0.98
C SER A 455 -14.21 2.79 -2.06
N ASP A 456 -15.44 3.11 -2.44
CA ASP A 456 -16.15 2.37 -3.48
C ASP A 456 -15.38 2.40 -4.82
N GLY A 457 -15.28 1.25 -5.48
CA GLY A 457 -14.46 1.05 -6.68
C GLY A 457 -12.94 1.22 -6.51
N GLY A 458 -12.46 1.49 -5.29
CA GLY A 458 -11.04 1.66 -4.97
C GLY A 458 -10.28 0.35 -4.75
N ASN A 459 -9.07 0.45 -4.19
CA ASN A 459 -8.30 -0.72 -3.75
C ASN A 459 -8.87 -1.23 -2.42
N PRO A 460 -9.57 -2.39 -2.38
CA PRO A 460 -10.27 -2.83 -1.18
C PRO A 460 -9.32 -3.22 -0.04
N VAL A 461 -8.11 -3.67 -0.37
CA VAL A 461 -7.11 -4.08 0.63
C VAL A 461 -6.48 -2.87 1.30
N HIS A 462 -6.21 -1.81 0.53
CA HIS A 462 -5.82 -0.52 1.09
C HIS A 462 -6.94 0.11 1.91
N GLY A 463 -8.20 -0.08 1.49
CA GLY A 463 -9.38 0.32 2.25
C GLY A 463 -9.38 -0.21 3.69
N LEU A 464 -8.94 -1.46 3.92
CA LEU A 464 -8.79 -2.00 5.28
C LEU A 464 -7.79 -1.20 6.13
N ALA A 465 -6.67 -0.79 5.54
CA ALA A 465 -5.69 0.04 6.22
C ALA A 465 -6.24 1.44 6.54
N LEU A 466 -6.99 2.02 5.61
CA LEU A 466 -7.62 3.33 5.79
C LEU A 466 -8.69 3.29 6.90
N ILE A 467 -9.48 2.22 7.00
CA ILE A 467 -10.48 2.05 8.08
C ILE A 467 -9.80 2.03 9.45
N ASN A 468 -8.65 1.36 9.58
CA ASN A 468 -7.90 1.35 10.84
C ASN A 468 -7.43 2.76 11.23
N GLU A 469 -6.96 3.56 10.28
CA GLU A 469 -6.57 4.95 10.56
C GLU A 469 -7.78 5.86 10.83
N ILE A 470 -8.92 5.68 10.16
CA ILE A 470 -10.18 6.39 10.47
C ILE A 470 -10.55 6.17 11.94
N LYS A 471 -10.51 4.92 12.43
CA LYS A 471 -10.75 4.60 13.84
C LYS A 471 -9.71 5.25 14.75
N ARG A 472 -8.43 5.14 14.41
CA ARG A 472 -7.30 5.69 15.19
C ARG A 472 -7.37 7.20 15.37
N TYR A 473 -7.79 7.93 14.35
CA TYR A 473 -7.93 9.39 14.40
C TYR A 473 -9.33 9.85 14.79
N ALA A 474 -10.24 8.92 15.10
CA ALA A 474 -11.65 9.20 15.38
C ALA A 474 -12.30 10.11 14.32
N ILE A 475 -11.96 9.88 13.03
CA ILE A 475 -12.48 10.65 11.91
C ILE A 475 -13.98 10.37 11.79
N GLN A 476 -14.78 11.44 11.77
CA GLN A 476 -16.22 11.30 11.59
C GLN A 476 -16.52 10.99 10.13
N VAL A 477 -17.44 10.07 9.88
CA VAL A 477 -17.84 9.67 8.53
C VAL A 477 -19.35 9.76 8.42
N SER A 478 -19.81 10.43 7.36
CA SER A 478 -21.22 10.46 6.97
C SER A 478 -21.32 9.95 5.53
N THR A 479 -21.62 8.66 5.40
CA THR A 479 -21.99 8.01 4.13
C THR A 479 -23.44 8.33 3.78
N SER A 480 -23.83 8.03 2.53
CA SER A 480 -25.14 8.35 1.97
C SER A 480 -25.51 9.82 2.14
N THR A 481 -24.54 10.72 2.11
CA THR A 481 -24.76 12.16 2.32
C THR A 481 -24.08 12.97 1.23
N ARG A 482 -24.86 13.71 0.43
CA ARG A 482 -24.34 14.64 -0.57
C ARG A 482 -24.26 16.05 0.00
N ALA A 483 -23.24 16.82 -0.38
CA ALA A 483 -23.23 18.26 -0.12
C ALA A 483 -24.21 18.97 -1.06
N ARG A 484 -25.18 19.68 -0.49
CA ARG A 484 -26.19 20.46 -1.23
C ARG A 484 -25.73 21.89 -1.47
N GLU A 485 -25.10 22.50 -0.47
CA GLU A 485 -24.63 23.90 -0.50
C GLU A 485 -23.47 24.09 0.47
N ILE A 486 -22.57 25.01 0.16
CA ILE A 486 -21.46 25.45 1.01
C ILE A 486 -21.69 26.93 1.36
N THR A 487 -21.69 27.23 2.66
CA THR A 487 -21.82 28.58 3.21
C THR A 487 -20.55 28.97 3.97
N ALA A 488 -20.50 30.19 4.51
CA ALA A 488 -19.39 30.64 5.36
C ALA A 488 -19.31 29.85 6.69
N GLU A 489 -20.44 29.35 7.16
CA GLU A 489 -20.59 28.57 8.39
C GLU A 489 -20.36 27.07 8.17
N GLY A 490 -20.49 26.59 6.92
CA GLY A 490 -20.04 25.26 6.53
C GLY A 490 -20.78 24.58 5.41
N VAL A 491 -20.87 23.24 5.48
CA VAL A 491 -21.56 22.44 4.46
C VAL A 491 -22.96 22.10 4.91
N ILE A 492 -23.94 22.41 4.06
CA ILE A 492 -25.30 21.91 4.16
C ILE A 492 -25.35 20.60 3.37
N GLY A 493 -25.49 19.47 4.09
CA GLY A 493 -25.65 18.15 3.49
C GLY A 493 -27.11 17.75 3.29
N GLU A 494 -27.34 16.80 2.39
CA GLU A 494 -28.60 16.12 2.16
C GLU A 494 -28.34 14.61 2.16
N TYR A 495 -29.02 13.87 3.04
CA TYR A 495 -28.89 12.41 3.07
C TYR A 495 -29.65 11.80 1.87
N VAL A 496 -28.93 11.00 1.09
CA VAL A 496 -29.42 10.23 -0.04
C VAL A 496 -30.01 8.92 0.51
N GLY A 497 -31.28 8.95 0.94
CA GLY A 497 -32.00 7.71 1.29
C GLY A 497 -33.11 7.83 2.34
N ASP A 498 -32.98 8.71 3.34
CA ASP A 498 -33.99 9.19 4.33
C ASP A 498 -33.34 10.19 5.33
N ALA A 499 -34.05 11.23 5.78
CA ALA A 499 -33.49 12.53 6.24
C ALA A 499 -33.03 12.69 7.72
N CYS A 500 -31.99 13.53 7.96
CA CYS A 500 -31.69 14.21 9.24
C CYS A 500 -30.81 15.50 9.06
N THR A 501 -30.61 16.31 10.11
CA THR A 501 -29.85 17.59 10.10
C THR A 501 -28.41 17.43 10.60
N LEU A 502 -27.42 18.00 9.89
CA LEU A 502 -25.98 17.96 10.24
C LEU A 502 -25.51 19.20 11.03
N PRO A 503 -24.42 19.08 11.83
CA PRO A 503 -23.75 20.22 12.48
C PRO A 503 -22.88 21.06 11.52
N ALA A 504 -22.78 22.36 11.79
CA ALA A 504 -21.99 23.33 10.99
C ALA A 504 -20.47 23.10 11.07
N SER A 505 -19.74 23.40 9.99
CA SER A 505 -18.26 23.30 9.92
C SER A 505 -17.64 24.31 8.95
N PRO A 506 -16.81 25.27 9.39
CA PRO A 506 -16.40 26.44 8.61
C PRO A 506 -15.35 26.19 7.51
N THR A 507 -14.88 24.96 7.25
CA THR A 507 -13.87 24.68 6.21
C THR A 507 -14.20 23.43 5.42
N VAL A 508 -14.08 23.50 4.08
CA VAL A 508 -14.46 22.45 3.13
C VAL A 508 -13.28 22.08 2.23
N GLN A 509 -13.08 20.78 2.02
CA GLN A 509 -12.01 20.20 1.22
C GLN A 509 -12.61 19.29 0.16
N GLN A 510 -12.11 19.31 -1.07
CA GLN A 510 -12.66 18.54 -2.18
C GLN A 510 -11.61 17.65 -2.84
N ALA A 511 -11.91 16.35 -3.01
CA ALA A 511 -10.90 15.33 -3.33
C ALA A 511 -11.15 14.50 -4.61
N VAL A 512 -12.08 14.88 -5.48
CA VAL A 512 -12.39 14.10 -6.70
C VAL A 512 -11.43 14.47 -7.83
N LEU A 513 -10.94 13.51 -8.63
CA LEU A 513 -10.07 13.72 -9.80
C LEU A 513 -10.76 13.26 -11.10
N GLN A 514 -10.44 13.89 -12.23
CA GLN A 514 -10.85 13.53 -13.60
C GLN A 514 -9.65 13.56 -14.56
N SER A 515 -9.58 12.60 -15.48
CA SER A 515 -8.50 12.49 -16.48
C SER A 515 -8.46 13.70 -17.44
N ASN A 516 -7.25 14.21 -17.74
CA ASN A 516 -7.08 15.24 -18.76
C ASN A 516 -7.22 14.60 -20.16
N SER A 517 -8.24 15.01 -20.91
CA SER A 517 -8.41 14.62 -22.31
C SER A 517 -8.16 15.81 -23.23
N PHE A 518 -7.61 15.57 -24.42
CA PHE A 518 -7.60 16.58 -25.47
C PHE A 518 -9.04 16.91 -25.88
N GLY A 519 -9.35 18.19 -26.00
CA GLY A 519 -10.67 18.66 -26.42
C GLY A 519 -11.12 18.02 -27.74
N ARG A 520 -12.30 17.40 -27.68
CA ARG A 520 -13.16 16.81 -28.73
C ARG A 520 -12.63 15.60 -29.53
N VAL A 521 -13.16 14.43 -29.15
CA VAL A 521 -13.82 13.54 -30.12
C VAL A 521 -15.30 13.47 -29.77
N VAL A 522 -16.11 13.69 -30.79
CA VAL A 522 -17.58 13.65 -30.86
C VAL A 522 -18.11 12.35 -30.22
N ARG A 523 -18.96 12.46 -29.19
CA ARG A 523 -19.93 11.39 -28.94
C ARG A 523 -20.93 11.44 -30.08
N SER A 524 -20.78 10.57 -31.07
CA SER A 524 -21.90 10.17 -31.91
C SER A 524 -22.80 9.28 -31.07
N ASP A 525 -24.08 9.54 -31.15
CA ASP A 525 -25.16 8.92 -30.39
C ASP A 525 -24.99 7.41 -30.22
N ALA A 526 -25.08 6.95 -28.98
CA ALA A 526 -25.40 5.55 -28.68
C ALA A 526 -26.42 5.57 -27.53
N GLU A 527 -27.62 5.18 -27.93
CA GLU A 527 -28.84 5.15 -27.17
C GLU A 527 -28.76 4.30 -25.90
N VAL A 528 -29.62 4.69 -24.96
CA VAL A 528 -30.27 3.85 -23.96
C VAL A 528 -30.26 2.35 -24.31
N GLY A 529 -29.60 1.52 -23.50
CA GLY A 529 -29.81 0.07 -23.60
C GLY A 529 -28.77 -0.84 -22.98
N SER A 530 -29.13 -1.40 -21.82
CA SER A 530 -28.65 -2.69 -21.27
C SER A 530 -27.15 -2.88 -21.00
N ARG A 531 -26.82 -2.85 -19.70
CA ARG A 531 -25.72 -3.66 -19.15
C ARG A 531 -25.99 -5.13 -19.48
N LYS A 532 -25.08 -5.80 -20.20
CA LYS A 532 -24.84 -7.24 -20.06
C LYS A 532 -23.35 -7.55 -20.21
N LEU A 533 -22.85 -8.13 -19.11
CA LEU A 533 -21.55 -8.76 -18.81
C LEU A 533 -20.29 -7.90 -18.91
#